data_AF-P73704-F1
#
_entry.id   AF-P73704-F1
#
_cell.length_a   1.000
_cell.length_b   1.000
_cell.length_c   1.000
_cell.angle_alpha   90.00
_cell.angle_beta   90.00
_cell.angle_gamma   90.00
#
_symmetry.space_group_name_H-M   'P 1'
#
loop_
_entity.id
_entity.type
_entity.pdbx_description
1 polymer ?
#
loop_
_entity_poly.entity_id
_entity_poly.type
_entity_poly.pdbx_seq_one_letter_code
_entity_poly.pdbx_strand_id
1 'polypeptide(L)'
;MASNFKFKLLSQLSKKRAEGGFTLIELLVVVIIIGVLAAIALPNLLGQVGKARESEAKSTIGALNRAQQGYFTEKGTFATDTETLEVPAPDGNFFSFAVNTADNTEAIQDATALNWEADGTRSMSGGTFYDSGTRAFSTVVCRAEAGSEDTPPTPGGANDCGGAEVIK
;
A
#
# COMPACT_ATOMS: atom_id res chain seq x y z
N MET A 1 -72.56 -34.79 -17.56
CA MET A 1 -72.46 -33.31 -17.52
C MET A 1 -71.19 -32.86 -16.77
N ALA A 2 -69.99 -33.31 -17.19
CA ALA A 2 -68.73 -33.08 -16.44
C ALA A 2 -67.52 -32.72 -17.34
N SER A 3 -67.76 -32.35 -18.60
CA SER A 3 -66.69 -32.13 -19.59
C SER A 3 -66.25 -30.66 -19.74
N ASN A 4 -67.02 -29.71 -19.20
CA ASN A 4 -66.79 -28.28 -19.46
C ASN A 4 -65.82 -27.62 -18.47
N PHE A 5 -65.52 -28.25 -17.33
CA PHE A 5 -64.62 -27.69 -16.32
C PHE A 5 -63.14 -27.97 -16.63
N LYS A 6 -62.85 -29.16 -17.19
CA LYS A 6 -61.49 -29.61 -17.54
C LYS A 6 -60.86 -28.75 -18.65
N PHE A 7 -61.68 -28.26 -19.59
CA PHE A 7 -61.21 -27.44 -20.71
C PHE A 7 -60.80 -26.02 -20.28
N LYS A 8 -61.45 -25.45 -19.26
CA LYS A 8 -61.14 -24.10 -18.76
C LYS A 8 -59.91 -24.06 -17.84
N LEU A 9 -59.59 -25.17 -17.18
CA LEU A 9 -58.37 -25.33 -16.37
C LEU A 9 -57.11 -25.48 -17.25
N LEU A 10 -57.22 -26.15 -18.40
CA LEU A 10 -56.12 -26.29 -19.36
C LEU A 10 -55.82 -24.99 -20.13
N SER A 11 -56.85 -24.16 -20.35
CA SER A 11 -56.69 -22.82 -20.97
C SER A 11 -55.94 -21.81 -20.09
N GLN A 12 -55.89 -22.01 -18.78
CA GLN A 12 -55.21 -21.11 -17.84
C GLN A 12 -53.72 -21.48 -17.65
N LEU A 13 -53.32 -22.72 -17.95
CA LEU A 13 -51.92 -23.17 -17.89
C LEU A 13 -51.10 -22.79 -19.14
N SER A 14 -51.76 -22.41 -20.23
CA SER A 14 -51.13 -21.94 -21.48
C SER A 14 -50.89 -20.42 -21.51
N LYS A 15 -51.06 -19.71 -20.38
CA LYS A 15 -50.61 -18.33 -20.25
C LYS A 15 -49.08 -18.35 -20.20
N LYS A 16 -48.46 -18.55 -21.37
CA LYS A 16 -47.02 -18.45 -21.60
C LYS A 16 -46.57 -17.20 -20.87
N ARG A 17 -45.77 -17.38 -19.82
CA ARG A 17 -44.99 -16.28 -19.26
C ARG A 17 -44.22 -15.73 -20.45
N ALA A 18 -44.50 -14.48 -20.82
CA ALA A 18 -43.64 -13.73 -21.70
C ALA A 18 -42.39 -13.42 -20.88
N GLU A 19 -41.57 -14.43 -20.63
CA GLU A 19 -40.21 -14.24 -20.14
C GLU A 19 -39.45 -13.71 -21.35
N GLY A 20 -39.37 -12.38 -21.44
CA GLY A 20 -38.49 -11.70 -22.38
C GLY A 20 -37.07 -12.11 -22.04
N GLY A 21 -36.46 -12.97 -22.87
CA GLY A 21 -35.05 -13.28 -22.77
C GLY A 21 -34.21 -12.05 -23.13
N PHE A 22 -33.07 -11.89 -22.47
CA PHE A 22 -32.06 -10.91 -22.87
C PHE A 22 -31.65 -11.13 -24.33
N THR A 23 -31.59 -10.06 -25.10
CA THR A 23 -31.10 -10.12 -26.46
C THR A 23 -29.57 -10.17 -26.46
N LEU A 24 -28.96 -10.87 -27.44
CA LEU A 24 -27.50 -10.90 -27.59
C LEU A 24 -26.91 -9.49 -27.79
N ILE A 25 -27.67 -8.60 -28.43
CA ILE A 25 -27.25 -7.21 -28.66
C ILE A 25 -27.23 -6.39 -27.37
N GLU A 26 -28.17 -6.61 -26.44
CA GLU A 26 -28.14 -5.96 -25.12
C GLU A 26 -26.90 -6.35 -24.32
N LEU A 27 -26.56 -7.64 -24.31
CA LEU A 27 -25.34 -8.09 -23.64
C LEU A 27 -24.07 -7.57 -24.33
N LEU A 28 -24.06 -7.48 -25.66
CA LEU A 28 -22.93 -6.95 -26.42
C LEU A 28 -22.65 -5.48 -26.11
N VAL A 29 -23.69 -4.64 -26.05
CA VAL A 29 -23.51 -3.21 -25.73
C VAL A 29 -23.01 -3.04 -24.28
N VAL A 30 -23.52 -3.84 -23.34
CA VAL A 30 -23.10 -3.78 -21.93
C VAL A 30 -21.62 -4.12 -21.76
N VAL A 31 -21.13 -5.20 -22.38
CA VAL A 31 -19.71 -5.55 -22.25
C VAL A 31 -18.78 -4.53 -22.93
N ILE A 32 -19.24 -3.87 -24.01
CA ILE A 32 -18.49 -2.78 -24.63
C ILE A 32 -18.38 -1.59 -23.67
N ILE A 33 -19.49 -1.18 -23.03
CA ILE A 33 -19.47 -0.07 -22.08
C ILE A 33 -18.58 -0.40 -20.87
N ILE A 34 -18.71 -1.59 -20.29
CA ILE A 34 -17.85 -2.03 -19.17
C ILE A 34 -16.38 -2.10 -19.60
N GLY A 35 -16.10 -2.56 -20.81
CA GLY A 35 -14.73 -2.60 -21.37
C GLY A 35 -14.09 -1.22 -21.48
N VAL A 36 -14.83 -0.22 -21.98
CA VAL A 36 -14.33 1.16 -22.07
C VAL A 36 -14.08 1.76 -20.67
N LEU A 37 -15.01 1.56 -19.73
CA LEU A 37 -14.85 2.05 -18.38
C LEU A 37 -13.67 1.38 -17.67
N ALA A 38 -13.50 0.07 -17.81
CA ALA A 38 -12.40 -0.68 -17.23
C ALA A 38 -11.04 -0.23 -17.77
N ALA A 39 -10.93 0.03 -19.08
CA ALA A 39 -9.69 0.49 -19.71
C ALA A 39 -9.21 1.84 -19.14
N ILE A 40 -10.12 2.74 -18.78
CA ILE A 40 -9.78 4.05 -18.18
C ILE A 40 -9.55 3.93 -16.67
N ALA A 41 -10.34 3.12 -15.97
CA ALA A 41 -10.31 3.02 -14.52
C ALA A 41 -9.11 2.21 -13.99
N LEU A 42 -8.73 1.12 -14.67
CA LEU A 42 -7.70 0.20 -14.21
C LEU A 42 -6.32 0.84 -13.97
N PRO A 43 -5.74 1.64 -14.89
CA PRO A 43 -4.42 2.24 -14.63
C PRO A 43 -4.41 3.19 -13.44
N ASN A 44 -5.52 3.92 -13.22
CA ASN A 44 -5.66 4.79 -12.05
C ASN A 44 -5.75 4.00 -10.75
N LEU A 45 -6.49 2.88 -10.76
CA LEU A 45 -6.60 2.00 -9.60
C LEU A 45 -5.23 1.42 -9.19
N LEU A 46 -4.44 0.94 -10.14
CA LEU A 46 -3.10 0.40 -9.87
C LEU A 46 -2.18 1.44 -9.22
N GLY A 47 -2.19 2.68 -9.73
CA GLY A 47 -1.42 3.77 -9.12
C GLY A 47 -1.88 4.16 -7.71
N GLN A 48 -3.18 4.03 -7.41
CA GLN A 48 -3.71 4.28 -6.06
C GLN A 48 -3.30 3.17 -5.07
N VAL A 49 -3.27 1.91 -5.52
CA VAL A 49 -2.80 0.79 -4.69
C VAL A 49 -1.32 0.96 -4.32
N GLY A 50 -0.46 1.34 -5.27
CA GLY A 50 0.95 1.63 -4.99
C GLY A 50 1.12 2.73 -3.94
N LYS A 51 0.38 3.84 -4.05
CA LYS A 51 0.39 4.93 -3.05
C LYS A 51 -0.13 4.49 -1.68
N ALA A 52 -1.14 3.61 -1.63
CA ALA A 52 -1.64 3.08 -0.36
C ALA A 52 -0.57 2.24 0.35
N ARG A 53 0.17 1.42 -0.41
CA ARG A 53 1.32 0.64 0.09
C ARG A 53 2.46 1.54 0.57
N GLU A 54 2.82 2.59 -0.18
CA GLU A 54 3.79 3.59 0.27
C GLU A 54 3.34 4.28 1.58
N SER A 55 2.05 4.56 1.74
CA SER A 55 1.51 5.15 2.97
C SER A 55 1.65 4.20 4.17
N GLU A 56 1.50 2.90 3.97
CA GLU A 56 1.72 1.88 5.00
C GLU A 56 3.21 1.80 5.39
N ALA A 57 4.11 1.80 4.41
CA ALA A 57 5.55 1.86 4.66
C ALA A 57 5.95 3.14 5.40
N LYS A 58 5.42 4.30 5.00
CA LYS A 58 5.62 5.57 5.69
C LYS A 58 5.20 5.50 7.16
N SER A 59 4.03 4.94 7.44
CA SER A 59 3.52 4.76 8.80
C SER A 59 4.43 3.87 9.64
N THR A 60 4.89 2.76 9.05
CA THR A 60 5.78 1.78 9.70
C THR A 60 7.14 2.40 10.00
N ILE A 61 7.76 3.10 9.05
CA ILE A 61 9.02 3.83 9.26
C ILE A 61 8.86 4.91 10.35
N GLY A 62 7.75 5.64 10.34
CA GLY A 62 7.45 6.59 11.41
C GLY A 62 7.31 5.93 12.79
N ALA A 63 6.79 4.71 12.86
CA ALA A 63 6.73 3.91 14.09
C ALA A 63 8.13 3.44 14.52
N LEU A 64 8.95 2.95 13.59
CA LEU A 64 10.35 2.56 13.84
C LEU A 64 11.18 3.74 14.36
N ASN A 65 11.04 4.93 13.78
CA ASN A 65 11.72 6.14 14.27
C ASN A 65 11.32 6.50 15.70
N ARG A 66 10.05 6.32 16.08
CA ARG A 66 9.60 6.53 17.48
C ARG A 66 10.11 5.45 18.41
N ALA A 67 10.10 4.19 17.97
CA ALA A 67 10.64 3.07 18.73
C ALA A 67 12.14 3.24 19.00
N GLN A 68 12.91 3.69 18.00
CA GLN A 68 14.33 4.01 18.13
C GLN A 68 14.60 5.10 19.18
N GLN A 69 13.81 6.17 19.19
CA GLN A 69 13.92 7.21 20.22
C GLN A 69 13.61 6.67 21.63
N GLY A 70 12.58 5.82 21.75
CA GLY A 70 12.25 5.15 23.00
C GLY A 70 13.39 4.26 23.49
N TYR A 71 13.89 3.39 22.61
CA TYR A 71 15.00 2.50 22.90
C TYR A 71 16.27 3.26 23.30
N PHE A 72 16.61 4.33 22.58
CA PHE A 72 17.74 5.19 22.93
C PHE A 72 17.56 5.85 24.30
N THR A 73 16.35 6.29 24.64
CA THR A 73 16.07 6.90 25.94
C THR A 73 16.26 5.90 27.09
N GLU A 74 16.00 4.61 26.86
CA GLU A 74 16.15 3.56 27.86
C GLU A 74 17.56 2.99 27.96
N LYS A 75 18.26 2.83 26.82
CA LYS A 75 19.53 2.10 26.71
C LYS A 75 20.74 2.99 26.42
N GLY A 76 20.52 4.25 26.00
CA GLY A 76 21.56 5.20 25.61
C GLY A 76 22.23 4.90 24.26
N THR A 77 21.68 3.99 23.47
CA THR A 77 22.16 3.59 22.14
C THR A 77 20.96 3.21 21.28
N PHE A 78 21.08 3.28 19.96
CA PHE A 78 20.02 2.84 19.06
C PHE A 78 19.99 1.31 18.89
N ALA A 79 18.83 0.77 18.55
CA ALA A 79 18.66 -0.65 18.29
C ALA A 79 19.23 -1.01 16.90
N THR A 80 19.93 -2.14 16.80
CA THR A 80 20.60 -2.60 15.58
C THR A 80 19.73 -3.41 14.64
N ASP A 81 18.52 -3.74 15.05
CA ASP A 81 17.60 -4.61 14.34
C ASP A 81 16.16 -4.22 14.65
N THR A 82 15.23 -4.62 13.77
CA THR A 82 13.81 -4.28 13.90
C THR A 82 13.09 -5.16 14.93
N GLU A 83 13.62 -6.36 15.20
CA GLU A 83 13.04 -7.32 16.16
C GLU A 83 13.09 -6.77 17.59
N THR A 84 14.21 -6.16 17.99
CA THR A 84 14.38 -5.51 19.30
C THR A 84 13.49 -4.29 19.51
N LEU A 85 13.01 -3.67 18.44
CA LEU A 85 12.08 -2.53 18.52
C LEU A 85 10.62 -2.96 18.71
N GLU A 86 10.30 -4.25 18.53
CA GLU A 86 8.96 -4.83 18.67
C GLU A 86 7.88 -4.10 17.85
N VAL A 87 8.26 -3.49 16.72
CA VAL A 87 7.32 -2.80 15.82
C VAL A 87 6.71 -3.82 14.85
N PRO A 88 5.37 -3.94 14.78
CA PRO A 88 4.73 -4.78 13.78
C PRO A 88 4.93 -4.20 12.38
N ALA A 89 5.83 -4.80 11.60
CA ALA A 89 6.09 -4.44 10.22
C ALA A 89 5.51 -5.50 9.28
N PRO A 90 4.75 -5.13 8.23
CA PRO A 90 4.20 -6.07 7.25
C PRO A 90 5.29 -6.51 6.26
N ASP A 91 6.31 -7.20 6.78
CA ASP A 91 7.45 -7.70 6.03
C ASP A 91 7.08 -8.79 5.02
N GLY A 92 7.75 -8.76 3.86
CA GLY A 92 7.75 -9.85 2.89
C GLY A 92 6.66 -9.83 1.81
N ASN A 93 5.73 -8.88 1.87
CA ASN A 93 4.73 -8.69 0.79
C ASN A 93 5.18 -7.64 -0.24
N PHE A 94 5.34 -6.39 0.19
CA PHE A 94 5.68 -5.26 -0.69
C PHE A 94 6.98 -4.58 -0.29
N PHE A 95 7.33 -4.67 0.99
CA PHE A 95 8.52 -4.07 1.56
C PHE A 95 9.27 -5.08 2.43
N SER A 96 10.57 -4.88 2.53
CA SER A 96 11.42 -5.44 3.57
C SER A 96 11.90 -4.30 4.45
N PHE A 97 11.68 -4.43 5.76
CA PHE A 97 12.14 -3.47 6.75
C PHE A 97 13.44 -3.93 7.39
N ALA A 98 14.42 -3.03 7.48
CA ALA A 98 15.71 -3.34 8.10
C ALA A 98 16.31 -2.10 8.77
N VAL A 99 17.14 -2.33 9.80
CA VAL A 99 18.02 -1.30 10.35
C VAL A 99 19.36 -1.41 9.63
N ASN A 100 19.73 -0.39 8.86
CA ASN A 100 20.98 -0.41 8.09
C ASN A 100 22.12 0.33 8.80
N THR A 101 21.77 1.31 9.64
CA THR A 101 22.72 2.01 10.50
C THR A 101 22.14 2.13 11.89
N ALA A 102 22.93 1.86 12.92
CA ALA A 102 22.59 2.14 14.30
C ALA A 102 23.86 2.34 15.11
N ASP A 103 24.00 3.52 15.71
CA ASP A 103 25.07 3.85 16.64
C ASP A 103 24.55 4.68 17.84
N ASN A 104 25.37 5.56 18.41
CA ASN A 104 24.99 6.41 19.54
C ASN A 104 24.50 7.81 19.12
N THR A 105 24.50 8.08 17.83
CA THR A 105 24.18 9.37 17.20
C THR A 105 23.11 9.26 16.14
N GLU A 106 22.95 8.11 15.51
CA GLU A 106 21.94 7.89 14.48
C GLU A 106 21.44 6.46 14.38
N ALA A 107 20.22 6.33 13.87
CA ALA A 107 19.63 5.09 13.39
C ALA A 107 18.96 5.33 12.04
N ILE A 108 19.25 4.48 11.07
CA ILE A 108 18.65 4.50 9.75
C ILE A 108 17.91 3.18 9.53
N GLN A 109 16.62 3.32 9.26
CA GLN A 109 15.67 2.23 9.01
C GLN A 109 15.27 2.31 7.55
N ASP A 110 15.35 1.24 6.79
CA ASP A 110 14.90 1.23 5.40
C ASP A 110 13.67 0.36 5.23
N ALA A 111 12.79 0.79 4.35
CA ALA A 111 11.71 0.03 3.76
C ALA A 111 12.04 -0.16 2.27
N THR A 112 12.72 -1.25 1.95
CA THR A 112 13.10 -1.59 0.58
C THR A 112 11.91 -2.18 -0.14
N ALA A 113 11.50 -1.60 -1.27
CA ALA A 113 10.47 -2.19 -2.10
C ALA A 113 10.96 -3.55 -2.66
N LEU A 114 10.07 -4.54 -2.76
CA LEU A 114 10.44 -5.87 -3.26
C LEU A 114 10.24 -6.01 -4.77
N ASN A 115 9.23 -5.33 -5.33
CA ASN A 115 8.88 -5.37 -6.75
C ASN A 115 8.37 -3.99 -7.24
N TRP A 116 9.22 -2.96 -7.14
CA TRP A 116 8.85 -1.56 -7.37
C TRP A 116 8.15 -1.29 -8.72
N GLU A 117 8.55 -1.99 -9.80
CA GLU A 117 7.96 -1.82 -11.14
C GLU A 117 6.55 -2.41 -11.26
N ALA A 118 6.32 -3.59 -10.68
CA ALA A 118 5.04 -4.29 -10.75
C ALA A 118 4.02 -3.69 -9.77
N ASP A 119 4.49 -3.30 -8.59
CA ASP A 119 3.65 -2.86 -7.49
C ASP A 119 3.47 -1.33 -7.42
N GLY A 120 4.24 -0.58 -8.22
CA GLY A 120 4.21 0.88 -8.22
C GLY A 120 4.61 1.49 -6.88
N THR A 121 5.48 0.78 -6.14
CA THR A 121 5.99 1.18 -4.81
C THR A 121 7.38 1.75 -4.92
N ARG A 122 7.77 2.63 -4.00
CA ARG A 122 9.11 3.19 -3.92
C ARG A 122 9.75 2.87 -2.58
N SER A 123 11.04 2.57 -2.59
CA SER A 123 11.81 2.40 -1.37
C SER A 123 11.80 3.69 -0.54
N MET A 124 11.78 3.52 0.78
CA MET A 124 11.75 4.61 1.74
C MET A 124 12.78 4.37 2.82
N SER A 125 13.19 5.42 3.50
CA SER A 125 14.03 5.31 4.68
C SER A 125 13.60 6.29 5.76
N GLY A 126 13.88 5.94 7.01
CA GLY A 126 13.70 6.77 8.18
C GLY A 126 15.04 6.97 8.86
N GLY A 127 15.43 8.22 9.05
CA GLY A 127 16.57 8.57 9.87
C GLY A 127 16.09 9.09 11.22
N THR A 128 16.71 8.62 12.30
CA THR A 128 16.59 9.18 13.64
C THR A 128 17.99 9.60 14.08
N PHE A 129 18.17 10.88 14.36
CA PHE A 129 19.45 11.47 14.75
C PHE A 129 19.35 12.02 16.17
N TYR A 130 20.39 11.82 16.96
CA TYR A 130 20.49 12.33 18.33
C TYR A 130 21.68 13.28 18.45
N ASP A 131 21.39 14.51 18.86
CA ASP A 131 22.41 15.50 19.18
C ASP A 131 22.66 15.53 20.69
N SER A 132 23.83 15.04 21.11
CA SER A 132 24.25 15.03 22.51
C SER A 132 24.41 16.42 23.15
N GLY A 133 24.66 17.46 22.36
CA GLY A 133 24.82 18.83 22.86
C GLY A 133 23.49 19.47 23.23
N THR A 134 22.47 19.28 22.39
CA THR A 134 21.11 19.81 22.61
C THR A 134 20.17 18.82 23.28
N ARG A 135 20.57 17.53 23.40
CA ARG A 135 19.77 16.42 23.94
C ARG A 135 18.43 16.27 23.19
N ALA A 136 18.45 16.53 21.90
CA ALA A 136 17.28 16.52 21.05
C ALA A 136 17.37 15.42 19.99
N PHE A 137 16.22 14.82 19.68
CA PHE A 137 16.07 13.93 18.54
C PHE A 137 15.59 14.70 17.32
N SER A 138 16.11 14.33 16.16
CA SER A 138 15.59 14.77 14.88
C SER A 138 15.26 13.55 14.03
N THR A 139 14.10 13.56 13.38
CA THR A 139 13.67 12.47 12.52
C THR A 139 13.38 12.95 11.12
N VAL A 140 13.66 12.11 10.14
CA VAL A 140 13.33 12.33 8.73
C VAL A 140 12.74 11.07 8.15
N VAL A 141 11.87 11.23 7.16
CA VAL A 141 11.41 10.15 6.29
C VAL A 141 11.68 10.56 4.85
N CYS A 142 12.41 9.72 4.13
CA CYS A 142 12.85 9.94 2.77
C CYS A 142 12.17 8.96 1.83
N ARG A 143 11.82 9.42 0.62
CA ARG A 143 11.32 8.59 -0.48
C ARG A 143 12.32 8.56 -1.61
N ALA A 144 12.52 7.39 -2.21
CA ALA A 144 13.20 7.29 -3.48
C ALA A 144 12.47 8.08 -4.60
N GLU A 145 13.24 8.57 -5.56
CA GLU A 145 12.71 9.33 -6.71
C GLU A 145 11.94 8.42 -7.68
N ALA A 146 11.15 9.03 -8.58
CA ALA A 146 10.40 8.27 -9.57
C ALA A 146 11.35 7.53 -10.53
N GLY A 147 11.32 6.19 -10.54
CA GLY A 147 12.11 5.39 -11.46
C GLY A 147 13.59 5.22 -11.08
N SER A 148 13.97 5.55 -9.84
CA SER A 148 15.27 5.14 -9.31
C SER A 148 15.25 3.66 -8.89
N GLU A 149 16.40 3.00 -9.01
CA GLU A 149 16.61 1.63 -8.54
C GLU A 149 16.19 1.46 -7.07
N ASP A 150 15.93 0.21 -6.68
CA ASP A 150 15.40 -0.26 -5.38
C ASP A 150 16.13 0.24 -4.12
N THR A 151 17.22 0.98 -4.29
CA THR A 151 18.05 1.51 -3.23
C THR A 151 17.27 2.51 -2.38
N PRO A 152 17.04 2.21 -1.09
CA PRO A 152 16.53 3.19 -0.15
C PRO A 152 17.46 4.41 -0.11
N PRO A 153 16.93 5.64 -0.09
CA PRO A 153 17.76 6.82 0.04
C PRO A 153 18.42 6.83 1.42
N THR A 154 19.69 7.20 1.51
CA THR A 154 20.37 7.29 2.82
C THR A 154 20.17 8.70 3.40
N PRO A 155 19.48 8.85 4.54
CA PRO A 155 19.32 10.17 5.14
C PRO A 155 20.64 10.64 5.77
N GLY A 156 21.05 11.87 5.47
CA GLY A 156 22.25 12.50 6.04
C GLY A 156 21.95 13.42 7.23
N GLY A 157 20.67 13.58 7.59
CA GLY A 157 20.22 14.41 8.68
C GLY A 157 18.73 14.72 8.62
N ALA A 158 18.27 15.60 9.52
CA ALA A 158 16.88 16.00 9.71
C ALA A 158 16.10 16.42 8.45
N ASN A 159 16.82 16.96 7.44
CA ASN A 159 16.24 17.48 6.20
C ASN A 159 17.08 17.10 4.99
N ASP A 160 17.90 16.04 5.12
CA ASP A 160 18.79 15.59 4.05
C ASP A 160 18.50 14.13 3.72
N CYS A 161 18.06 13.90 2.49
CA CYS A 161 17.75 12.59 1.93
C CYS A 161 18.70 12.22 0.78
N GLY A 162 19.88 12.85 0.68
CA GLY A 162 20.89 12.48 -0.31
C GLY A 162 20.43 12.68 -1.76
N GLY A 163 19.56 13.66 -2.02
CA GLY A 163 18.97 13.94 -3.33
C GLY A 163 17.59 13.30 -3.57
N ALA A 164 17.05 12.58 -2.59
CA ALA A 164 15.70 12.03 -2.63
C ALA A 164 14.67 12.95 -1.94
N GLU A 165 13.38 12.63 -2.05
CA GLU A 165 12.30 13.48 -1.56
C GLU A 165 12.10 13.34 -0.04
N VAL A 166 12.08 14.47 0.68
CA VAL A 166 11.75 14.52 2.11
C VAL A 166 10.23 14.53 2.29
N ILE A 167 9.66 13.51 2.96
CA ILE A 167 8.20 13.38 3.11
C ILE A 167 7.65 13.83 4.47
N LYS A 168 8.51 14.16 5.44
CA LYS A 168 8.22 14.55 6.85
C LYS A 168 7.29 13.61 7.65
#